data_AF-A0A8H4B021-F1
#
_entry.id   AF-A0A8H4B021-F1
#
_cell.length_a   1.000
_cell.length_b   1.000
_cell.length_c   1.000
_cell.angle_alpha   90.00
_cell.angle_beta   90.00
_cell.angle_gamma   90.00
#
_symmetry.space_group_name_H-M   'P 1'
#
loop_
_entity.id
_entity.type
_entity.pdbx_description
1 polymer ?
#
loop_
_entity_poly.entity_id
_entity_poly.type
_entity_poly.pdbx_seq_one_letter_code
_entity_poly.pdbx_strand_id
1 'polypeptide(L)'
;MDVQKNKSLVIASLGDVTADLSQGNDLVGVKRHGAIRGCHTCNVARDSLTSEGLDLSIASRYHHITDSQFEEISMSTTIKQHEMLATEYRLHLWPLLLDKLKRERHLQSPQDIYHLTAGKVLRFLRITIEALSTEGKSISIKYWKFLEYPRSWQKLPNPILHLDSFMMSNCLRLAMMMPLIFNRFLKP
;
A
#
# COMPACT_ATOMS: atom_id res chain seq x y z
N MET A 1 19.81 -12.56 17.16
CA MET A 1 19.31 -11.57 18.15
C MET A 1 18.78 -12.31 19.37
N ASP A 2 18.98 -11.73 20.55
CA ASP A 2 18.51 -12.31 21.80
C ASP A 2 17.10 -11.79 22.13
N VAL A 3 16.08 -12.62 21.95
CA VAL A 3 14.69 -12.30 22.30
C VAL A 3 14.39 -13.06 23.59
N GLN A 4 14.22 -12.33 24.70
CA GLN A 4 13.95 -12.89 26.02
C GLN A 4 14.97 -13.94 26.51
N LYS A 5 16.29 -13.71 26.29
CA LYS A 5 17.39 -14.63 26.67
C LYS A 5 17.50 -15.90 25.81
N ASN A 6 16.76 -15.97 24.71
CA ASN A 6 16.89 -17.03 23.71
C ASN A 6 17.54 -16.49 22.43
N LYS A 7 18.65 -17.12 22.03
CA LYS A 7 19.26 -16.91 20.71
C LYS A 7 18.24 -17.24 19.62
N SER A 8 17.80 -16.21 18.90
CA SER A 8 16.74 -16.29 17.91
C SER A 8 17.24 -15.76 16.56
N LEU A 9 16.95 -16.52 15.50
CA LEU A 9 17.10 -16.08 14.12
C LEU A 9 15.81 -15.37 13.69
N VAL A 10 15.86 -14.06 13.51
CA VAL A 10 14.71 -13.28 13.05
C VAL A 10 14.85 -13.09 11.55
N ILE A 11 13.99 -13.78 10.78
CA ILE A 11 13.85 -13.56 9.34
C ILE A 11 12.62 -12.66 9.16
N ALA A 12 12.84 -11.43 8.73
CA ALA A 12 11.76 -10.50 8.37
C ALA A 12 11.67 -10.43 6.84
N SER A 13 10.61 -10.99 6.26
CA SER A 13 10.26 -10.79 4.86
C SER A 13 9.18 -9.72 4.76
N LEU A 14 9.42 -8.67 3.98
CA LEU A 14 8.38 -7.72 3.62
C LEU A 14 7.66 -8.27 2.38
N GLY A 15 6.50 -8.91 2.58
CA GLY A 15 5.62 -9.27 1.48
C GLY A 15 5.07 -8.02 0.82
N ASP A 16 5.38 -7.80 -0.46
CA ASP A 16 4.82 -6.67 -1.18
C ASP A 16 3.40 -6.99 -1.66
N VAL A 17 2.43 -7.06 -0.73
CA VAL A 17 1.02 -6.92 -1.09
C VAL A 17 0.81 -5.48 -1.50
N THR A 18 0.96 -5.23 -2.80
CA THR A 18 0.47 -4.06 -3.51
C THR A 18 -0.68 -3.38 -2.77
N ALA A 19 -0.41 -2.34 -1.97
CA ALA A 19 -1.50 -1.68 -1.27
C ALA A 19 -2.35 -0.97 -2.33
N ASP A 20 -3.64 -1.12 -2.26
CA ASP A 20 -4.53 -0.47 -3.20
C ASP A 20 -4.59 1.02 -2.86
N LEU A 21 -4.05 1.88 -3.73
CA LEU A 21 -4.25 3.32 -3.60
C LEU A 21 -5.66 3.66 -4.05
N SER A 22 -6.25 4.72 -3.50
CA SER A 22 -7.55 5.21 -3.99
C SER A 22 -7.57 5.49 -5.50
N GLN A 23 -6.39 5.78 -6.07
CA GLN A 23 -6.19 5.95 -7.51
C GLN A 23 -6.48 4.67 -8.30
N GLY A 24 -6.24 3.48 -7.75
CA GLY A 24 -6.57 2.20 -8.39
C GLY A 24 -8.05 2.11 -8.77
N ASN A 25 -8.93 2.56 -7.87
CA ASN A 25 -10.37 2.65 -8.13
C ASN A 25 -10.71 3.59 -9.30
N ASP A 26 -10.11 4.79 -9.32
CA ASP A 26 -10.33 5.77 -10.38
C ASP A 26 -9.85 5.22 -11.74
N LEU A 27 -8.82 4.37 -11.75
CA LEU A 27 -8.26 3.78 -12.97
C LEU A 27 -9.11 2.64 -13.53
N VAL A 28 -9.99 2.03 -12.74
CA VAL A 28 -10.84 0.90 -13.18
C VAL A 28 -12.33 1.23 -13.24
N GLY A 29 -12.68 2.41 -12.77
CA GLY A 29 -14.04 2.94 -12.81
C GLY A 29 -14.86 2.52 -11.61
N VAL A 30 -14.22 2.23 -10.47
CA VAL A 30 -14.87 1.91 -9.20
C VAL A 30 -14.95 3.17 -8.34
N LYS A 31 -16.06 3.38 -7.63
CA LYS A 31 -16.23 4.54 -6.73
C LYS A 31 -15.21 4.47 -5.57
N ARG A 32 -14.89 5.62 -4.97
CA ARG A 32 -13.84 5.80 -3.94
C ARG A 32 -13.89 4.79 -2.78
N HIS A 33 -12.71 4.54 -2.19
CA HIS A 33 -12.48 3.58 -1.09
C HIS A 33 -13.39 3.77 0.14
N GLY A 34 -13.92 4.99 0.36
CA GLY A 34 -14.79 5.30 1.50
C GLY A 34 -16.19 4.67 1.40
N ALA A 35 -16.53 4.10 0.25
CA ALA A 35 -17.79 3.39 0.04
C ALA A 35 -17.80 2.04 0.77
N ILE A 36 -19.01 1.55 1.10
CA ILE A 36 -19.23 0.23 1.72
C ILE A 36 -18.56 -0.88 0.90
N ARG A 37 -18.48 -0.78 -0.44
CA ARG A 37 -17.81 -1.74 -1.34
C ARG A 37 -16.83 -1.02 -2.26
N GLY A 38 -15.84 -0.36 -1.66
CA GLY A 38 -14.86 0.48 -2.36
C GLY A 38 -13.60 -0.24 -2.83
N CYS A 39 -13.57 -1.57 -2.90
CA CYS A 39 -12.41 -2.29 -3.45
C CYS A 39 -12.55 -2.43 -4.97
N HIS A 40 -11.49 -2.16 -5.73
CA HIS A 40 -11.51 -2.40 -7.17
C HIS A 40 -11.32 -3.86 -7.56
N THR A 41 -10.76 -4.69 -6.68
CA THR A 41 -10.53 -6.11 -6.97
C THR A 41 -11.69 -7.00 -6.55
N CYS A 42 -12.56 -6.55 -5.63
CA CYS A 42 -13.68 -7.35 -5.11
C CYS A 42 -14.95 -6.52 -4.80
N ASN A 43 -16.07 -7.22 -4.67
CA ASN A 43 -17.38 -6.68 -4.29
C ASN A 43 -17.68 -6.83 -2.78
N VAL A 44 -16.67 -7.16 -1.98
CA VAL A 44 -16.82 -7.39 -0.54
C VAL A 44 -17.14 -6.07 0.16
N ALA A 45 -18.07 -6.12 1.12
CA ALA A 45 -18.32 -4.99 1.98
C ALA A 45 -17.12 -4.75 2.90
N ARG A 46 -16.77 -3.50 3.17
CA ARG A 46 -15.63 -3.09 4.00
C ARG A 46 -15.60 -3.84 5.34
N ASP A 47 -16.77 -3.98 5.95
CA ASP A 47 -16.91 -4.59 7.28
C ASP A 47 -16.85 -6.13 7.21
N SER A 48 -16.83 -6.71 6.01
CA SER A 48 -16.72 -8.15 5.74
C SER A 48 -15.38 -8.54 5.10
N LEU A 49 -14.45 -7.61 4.89
CA LEU A 49 -13.15 -7.89 4.27
C LEU A 49 -12.30 -8.90 5.06
N THR A 50 -12.54 -9.00 6.37
CA THR A 50 -11.83 -9.90 7.28
C THR A 50 -12.69 -11.05 7.79
N SER A 51 -13.84 -11.33 7.16
CA SER A 51 -14.70 -12.44 7.59
C SER A 51 -14.03 -13.79 7.34
N GLU A 52 -14.04 -14.67 8.33
CA GLU A 52 -13.67 -16.07 8.13
C GLU A 52 -14.57 -16.71 7.07
N GLY A 53 -13.97 -17.42 6.12
CA GLY A 53 -14.70 -18.05 5.01
C GLY A 53 -14.96 -17.16 3.79
N LEU A 54 -14.38 -15.97 3.72
CA LEU A 54 -14.45 -15.14 2.51
C LEU A 54 -13.79 -15.86 1.31
N ASP A 55 -14.60 -16.29 0.35
CA ASP A 55 -14.13 -16.79 -0.92
C ASP A 55 -13.90 -15.63 -1.90
N LEU A 56 -12.63 -15.30 -2.12
CA LEU A 56 -12.23 -14.24 -3.04
C LEU A 56 -12.61 -14.56 -4.49
N SER A 57 -12.64 -15.83 -4.90
CA SER A 57 -13.01 -16.18 -6.28
C SER A 57 -14.46 -15.80 -6.58
N ILE A 58 -15.36 -16.01 -5.62
CA ILE A 58 -16.77 -15.63 -5.77
C ILE A 58 -16.94 -14.12 -5.61
N ALA A 59 -16.20 -13.51 -4.69
CA ALA A 59 -16.36 -12.09 -4.36
C ALA A 59 -15.58 -11.13 -5.27
N SER A 60 -14.67 -11.64 -6.11
CA SER A 60 -13.84 -10.84 -7.01
C SER A 60 -14.66 -10.10 -8.06
N ARG A 61 -14.13 -8.94 -8.49
CA ARG A 61 -14.62 -8.25 -9.68
C ARG A 61 -13.90 -8.82 -10.89
N TYR A 62 -14.69 -9.36 -11.81
CA TYR A 62 -14.19 -9.82 -13.09
C TYR A 62 -14.48 -8.77 -14.16
N HIS A 63 -13.55 -8.59 -15.10
CA HIS A 63 -13.68 -7.63 -16.19
C HIS A 63 -14.99 -7.80 -16.98
N HIS A 64 -15.32 -9.03 -17.40
CA HIS A 64 -16.54 -9.30 -18.17
C HIS A 64 -17.83 -8.90 -17.43
N ILE A 65 -17.93 -9.17 -16.13
CA ILE A 65 -19.09 -8.77 -15.30
C ILE A 65 -19.17 -7.26 -15.24
N THR A 66 -18.02 -6.61 -15.04
CA THR A 66 -17.95 -5.15 -14.91
C THR A 66 -18.30 -4.45 -16.22
N ASP A 67 -17.88 -5.00 -17.35
CA ASP A 67 -18.21 -4.47 -18.66
C ASP A 67 -19.73 -4.57 -18.93
N SER A 68 -20.36 -5.70 -18.63
CA SER A 68 -21.83 -5.82 -18.72
C SER A 68 -22.57 -4.82 -17.82
N GLN A 69 -22.03 -4.54 -16.63
CA GLN A 69 -22.58 -3.51 -15.73
C GLN A 69 -22.45 -2.10 -16.31
N PHE A 70 -21.31 -1.78 -16.95
CA PHE A 70 -21.13 -0.50 -17.66
C PHE A 70 -22.07 -0.38 -18.86
N GLU A 71 -22.25 -1.45 -19.62
CA GLU A 71 -23.22 -1.50 -20.73
C GLU A 71 -24.64 -1.23 -20.23
N GLU A 72 -25.06 -1.90 -19.15
CA GLU A 72 -26.38 -1.69 -18.55
C GLU A 72 -26.58 -0.24 -18.05
N ILE A 73 -25.57 0.33 -17.38
CA ILE A 73 -25.59 1.75 -17.00
C ILE A 73 -25.77 2.61 -18.25
N SER A 74 -24.99 2.38 -19.30
CA SER A 74 -25.02 3.19 -20.53
C SER A 74 -26.32 3.09 -21.34
N MET A 75 -27.00 1.94 -21.28
CA MET A 75 -28.28 1.70 -21.95
C MET A 75 -29.48 2.26 -21.18
N SER A 76 -29.29 2.70 -19.92
CA SER A 76 -30.39 3.22 -19.11
C SER A 76 -30.96 4.52 -19.70
N THR A 77 -32.27 4.56 -19.88
CA THR A 77 -32.98 5.66 -20.58
C THR A 77 -33.20 6.90 -19.72
N THR A 78 -33.04 6.80 -18.40
CA THR A 78 -33.27 7.94 -17.48
C THR A 78 -32.05 8.19 -16.61
N ILE A 79 -31.72 9.47 -16.41
CA ILE A 79 -30.62 9.91 -15.52
C ILE A 79 -30.75 9.28 -14.12
N LYS A 80 -31.99 9.18 -13.61
CA LYS A 80 -32.26 8.59 -12.29
C LYS A 80 -31.90 7.09 -12.24
N GLN A 81 -32.23 6.31 -13.28
CA GLN A 81 -31.82 4.91 -13.35
C GLN A 81 -30.31 4.78 -13.54
N HIS A 82 -29.71 5.65 -14.35
CA HIS A 82 -28.28 5.70 -14.58
C HIS A 82 -27.49 5.90 -13.28
N GLU A 83 -27.91 6.87 -12.45
CA GLU A 83 -27.29 7.13 -11.14
C GLU A 83 -27.55 6.01 -10.13
N MET A 84 -28.73 5.39 -10.18
CA MET A 84 -29.10 4.26 -9.32
C MET A 84 -28.21 3.05 -9.60
N LEU A 85 -28.10 2.63 -10.86
CA LEU A 85 -27.29 1.50 -11.30
C LEU A 85 -25.80 1.73 -11.02
N ALA A 86 -25.27 2.90 -11.36
CA ALA A 86 -23.88 3.25 -11.04
C ALA A 86 -23.62 3.25 -9.53
N THR A 87 -24.63 3.62 -8.74
CA THR A 87 -24.54 3.54 -7.27
C THR A 87 -24.59 2.10 -6.79
N GLU A 88 -25.48 1.26 -7.31
CA GLU A 88 -25.59 -0.15 -6.97
C GLU A 88 -24.31 -0.93 -7.30
N TYR A 89 -23.82 -0.80 -8.53
CA TYR A 89 -22.60 -1.46 -9.01
C TYR A 89 -21.32 -0.81 -8.45
N ARG A 90 -21.46 0.37 -7.85
CA ARG A 90 -20.37 1.20 -7.31
C ARG A 90 -19.36 1.55 -8.41
N LEU A 91 -19.86 1.83 -9.61
CA LEU A 91 -19.08 2.20 -10.77
C LEU A 91 -19.25 3.69 -11.10
N HIS A 92 -18.30 4.25 -11.84
CA HIS A 92 -18.43 5.57 -12.42
C HIS A 92 -19.46 5.58 -13.56
N LEU A 93 -19.99 6.76 -13.87
CA LEU A 93 -21.02 6.94 -14.89
C LEU A 93 -20.45 6.90 -16.32
N TRP A 94 -19.14 7.10 -16.46
CA TRP A 94 -18.49 7.32 -17.75
C TRP A 94 -17.32 6.36 -17.95
N PRO A 95 -17.09 5.89 -19.19
CA PRO A 95 -15.91 5.12 -19.53
C PRO A 95 -14.65 5.95 -19.33
N LEU A 96 -13.62 5.32 -18.80
CA LEU A 96 -12.34 5.94 -18.50
C LEU A 96 -11.43 6.00 -19.73
N LEU A 97 -10.43 6.87 -19.71
CA LEU A 97 -9.42 6.93 -20.78
C LEU A 97 -8.73 5.57 -20.98
N LEU A 98 -8.49 4.83 -19.89
CA LEU A 98 -7.86 3.52 -19.93
C LEU A 98 -8.79 2.40 -20.42
N ASP A 99 -10.11 2.63 -20.51
CA ASP A 99 -11.05 1.66 -21.09
C ASP A 99 -10.89 1.57 -22.61
N LYS A 100 -10.18 2.52 -23.23
CA LYS A 100 -9.77 2.45 -24.64
C LYS A 100 -8.63 1.47 -24.90
N LEU A 101 -7.93 1.02 -23.84
CA LEU A 101 -6.82 0.08 -23.95
C LEU A 101 -7.33 -1.35 -23.79
N LYS A 102 -6.76 -2.28 -24.55
CA LYS A 102 -7.02 -3.72 -24.35
C LYS A 102 -6.24 -4.20 -23.13
N ARG A 103 -6.91 -4.26 -21.98
CA ARG A 103 -6.34 -4.72 -20.70
C ARG A 103 -7.40 -5.38 -19.82
N GLU A 104 -6.97 -6.22 -18.89
CA GLU A 104 -7.83 -6.63 -17.78
C GLU A 104 -7.84 -5.51 -16.74
N ARG A 105 -8.94 -4.78 -16.61
CA ARG A 105 -8.97 -3.53 -15.82
C ARG A 105 -8.60 -3.74 -14.35
N HIS A 106 -9.01 -4.84 -13.73
CA HIS A 106 -8.88 -5.10 -12.29
C HIS A 106 -7.55 -5.75 -11.92
N LEU A 107 -6.93 -6.48 -12.85
CA LEU A 107 -5.60 -7.08 -12.67
C LEU A 107 -4.47 -6.18 -13.15
N GLN A 108 -4.73 -5.35 -14.16
CA GLN A 108 -3.73 -4.49 -14.79
C GLN A 108 -4.00 -3.01 -14.48
N SER A 109 -4.47 -2.73 -13.25
CA SER A 109 -4.54 -1.37 -12.71
C SER A 109 -3.10 -0.89 -12.44
N PRO A 110 -2.65 0.22 -13.08
CA PRO A 110 -1.36 0.80 -12.77
C PRO A 110 -1.26 1.07 -11.28
N GLN A 111 -0.27 0.47 -10.64
CA GLN A 111 0.02 0.74 -9.25
C GLN A 111 1.19 1.70 -9.14
N ASP A 112 1.07 2.63 -8.21
CA ASP A 112 2.19 3.47 -7.84
C ASP A 112 3.11 2.70 -6.89
N ILE A 113 3.88 1.76 -7.48
CA ILE A 113 4.86 0.91 -6.77
C ILE A 113 5.78 1.74 -5.87
N TYR A 114 6.08 2.97 -6.28
CA TYR A 114 6.93 3.89 -5.53
C TYR A 114 6.26 4.33 -4.23
N HIS A 115 4.99 4.75 -4.29
CA HIS A 115 4.22 5.12 -3.11
C HIS A 115 4.02 3.94 -2.16
N LEU A 116 3.76 2.75 -2.71
CA LEU A 116 3.57 1.52 -1.93
C LEU A 116 4.83 1.10 -1.19
N THR A 117 5.94 1.04 -1.90
CA THR A 117 7.23 0.69 -1.33
C THR A 117 7.61 1.70 -0.23
N ALA A 118 7.49 3.00 -0.51
CA ALA A 118 7.83 4.04 0.46
C ALA A 118 6.97 3.99 1.72
N GLY A 119 5.65 3.78 1.59
CA GLY A 119 4.74 3.66 2.72
C GLY A 119 5.06 2.44 3.60
N LYS A 120 5.34 1.28 2.98
CA LYS A 120 5.73 0.07 3.70
C LYS A 120 7.06 0.20 4.40
N VAL A 121 8.05 0.81 3.75
CA VAL A 121 9.33 1.11 4.39
C VAL A 121 9.13 1.98 5.61
N LEU A 122 8.34 3.06 5.51
CA LEU A 122 8.06 3.92 6.66
C LEU A 122 7.41 3.14 7.81
N ARG A 123 6.43 2.28 7.51
CA ARG A 123 5.77 1.43 8.50
C ARG A 123 6.75 0.44 9.14
N PHE A 124 7.59 -0.21 8.35
CA PHE A 124 8.61 -1.13 8.82
C PHE A 124 9.62 -0.43 9.73
N LEU A 125 10.10 0.76 9.33
CA LEU A 125 11.00 1.57 10.14
C LEU A 125 10.36 1.97 11.47
N ARG A 126 9.08 2.36 11.46
CA ARG A 126 8.33 2.66 12.69
C ARG A 126 8.34 1.48 13.65
N ILE A 127 7.89 0.31 13.19
CA ILE A 127 7.79 -0.90 14.01
C ILE A 127 9.18 -1.28 14.54
N THR A 128 10.21 -1.18 13.70
CA THR A 128 11.59 -1.50 14.10
C THR A 128 12.10 -0.54 15.17
N ILE A 129 11.88 0.77 15.01
CA ILE A 129 12.28 1.79 15.99
C ILE A 129 11.50 1.63 17.30
N GLU A 130 10.21 1.33 17.23
CA GLU A 130 9.37 1.05 18.40
C GLU A 130 9.84 -0.19 19.18
N ALA A 131 10.37 -1.20 18.48
CA ALA A 131 10.94 -2.40 19.09
C ALA A 131 12.31 -2.19 19.76
N LEU A 132 13.02 -1.09 19.49
CA LEU A 132 14.30 -0.79 20.11
C LEU A 132 14.13 -0.31 21.57
N SER A 133 15.00 -0.81 22.46
CA SER A 133 15.15 -0.24 23.80
C SER A 133 15.66 1.20 23.76
N THR A 134 15.55 1.93 24.87
CA THR A 134 16.10 3.30 24.99
C THR A 134 17.60 3.34 24.66
N GLU A 135 18.36 2.33 25.11
CA GLU A 135 19.77 2.17 24.76
C GLU A 135 19.96 1.89 23.27
N GLY A 136 19.16 0.98 22.69
CA GLY A 136 19.19 0.68 21.25
C GLY A 136 18.93 1.91 20.39
N LYS A 137 17.99 2.78 20.79
CA LYS A 137 17.72 4.06 20.13
C LYS A 137 18.92 5.01 20.22
N SER A 138 19.52 5.14 21.40
CA SER A 138 20.73 5.97 21.60
C SER A 138 21.90 5.53 20.71
N ILE A 139 22.18 4.23 20.68
CA ILE A 139 23.22 3.63 19.84
C ILE A 139 22.92 3.86 18.35
N SER A 140 21.66 3.65 17.93
CA SER A 140 21.24 3.91 16.55
C SER A 140 21.50 5.35 16.11
N ILE A 141 21.16 6.33 16.96
CA ILE A 141 21.42 7.75 16.68
C ILE A 141 22.91 8.03 16.59
N LYS A 142 23.73 7.40 17.44
CA LYS A 142 25.18 7.53 17.38
C LYS A 142 25.70 7.07 16.03
N TYR A 143 25.35 5.86 15.58
CA TYR A 143 25.79 5.36 14.27
C TYR A 143 25.23 6.15 13.10
N TRP A 144 23.98 6.62 13.18
CA TRP A 144 23.38 7.50 12.16
C TRP A 144 24.23 8.76 11.92
N LYS A 145 24.73 9.40 12.99
CA LYS A 145 25.55 10.63 12.88
C LYS A 145 26.83 10.41 12.06
N PHE A 146 27.46 9.24 12.21
CA PHE A 146 28.74 8.87 11.59
C PHE A 146 28.59 8.06 10.29
N LEU A 147 27.36 7.81 9.84
CA LEU A 147 27.12 7.09 8.61
C LEU A 147 27.62 7.92 7.42
N GLU A 148 28.44 7.29 6.58
CA GLU A 148 28.91 7.88 5.34
C GLU A 148 27.80 7.86 4.29
N TYR A 149 27.65 8.97 3.57
CA TYR A 149 26.66 9.11 2.49
C TYR A 149 27.38 9.16 1.15
N PRO A 150 26.75 8.65 0.07
CA PRO A 150 27.19 8.95 -1.28
C PRO A 150 27.31 10.47 -1.46
N ARG A 151 28.35 10.95 -2.15
CA ARG A 151 28.62 12.39 -2.32
C ARG A 151 27.46 13.17 -2.94
N SER A 152 26.62 12.50 -3.74
CA SER A 152 25.45 13.09 -4.40
C SER A 152 24.21 13.18 -3.50
N TRP A 153 24.23 12.62 -2.30
CA TRP A 153 23.08 12.57 -1.41
C TRP A 153 23.16 13.65 -0.34
N GLN A 154 22.05 14.36 -0.15
CA GLN A 154 21.88 15.21 1.02
C GLN A 154 21.68 14.36 2.27
N LYS A 155 22.29 14.79 3.38
CA LYS A 155 22.16 14.11 4.67
C LYS A 155 20.71 14.21 5.13
N LEU A 156 20.12 13.07 5.47
CA LEU A 156 18.74 13.01 5.94
C LEU A 156 18.64 13.39 7.43
N PRO A 157 17.49 13.93 7.87
CA PRO A 157 17.16 14.08 9.29
C PRO A 157 17.29 12.77 10.07
N ASN A 158 17.46 12.87 11.39
CA ASN A 158 17.52 11.69 12.27
C ASN A 158 16.22 10.87 12.17
N PRO A 159 16.27 9.59 11.77
CA PRO A 159 15.06 8.82 11.49
C PRO A 159 14.28 8.40 12.72
N ILE A 160 14.87 8.47 13.91
CA ILE A 160 14.18 8.17 15.16
C ILE A 160 13.36 9.38 15.65
N LEU A 161 13.85 10.60 15.41
CA LEU A 161 13.19 11.83 15.89
C LEU A 161 12.26 12.45 14.86
N HIS A 162 12.52 12.23 13.57
CA HIS A 162 11.81 12.88 12.46
C HIS A 162 11.13 11.88 11.53
N LEU A 163 10.72 10.71 12.06
CA LEU A 163 10.12 9.64 11.28
C LEU A 163 8.92 10.13 10.46
N ASP A 164 8.07 10.96 11.06
CA ASP A 164 6.87 11.51 10.44
C ASP A 164 7.14 12.63 9.42
N SER A 165 8.37 13.13 9.36
CA SER A 165 8.76 14.23 8.46
C SER A 165 9.34 13.74 7.12
N PHE A 166 9.49 12.43 6.93
CA PHE A 166 10.08 11.91 5.70
C PHE A 166 9.09 11.88 4.55
N MET A 167 9.50 12.50 3.45
CA MET A 167 8.89 12.27 2.14
C MET A 167 9.21 10.86 1.64
N MET A 168 8.43 10.39 0.67
CA MET A 168 8.56 9.04 0.11
C MET A 168 9.96 8.72 -0.42
N SER A 169 10.61 9.68 -1.07
CA SER A 169 12.00 9.55 -1.53
C SER A 169 12.97 9.33 -0.37
N ASN A 170 12.73 9.97 0.77
CA ASN A 170 13.54 9.78 1.97
C ASN A 170 13.30 8.39 2.55
N CYS A 171 12.06 7.89 2.56
CA CYS A 171 11.76 6.52 3.00
C CYS A 171 12.56 5.49 2.21
N LEU A 172 12.59 5.59 0.87
CA LEU A 172 13.37 4.65 0.05
C LEU A 172 14.87 4.73 0.33
N ARG A 173 15.41 5.94 0.55
CA ARG A 173 16.80 6.12 0.98
C ARG A 173 17.07 5.47 2.33
N LEU A 174 16.15 5.62 3.29
CA LEU A 174 16.25 4.97 4.59
C LEU A 174 16.20 3.45 4.49
N ALA A 175 15.39 2.88 3.57
CA ALA A 175 15.36 1.44 3.33
C ALA A 175 16.76 0.86 3.06
N MET A 176 17.57 1.59 2.28
CA MET A 176 18.92 1.18 1.93
C MET A 176 19.92 1.38 3.08
N MET A 177 19.78 2.46 3.85
CA MET A 177 20.77 2.82 4.89
C MET A 177 20.53 2.12 6.23
N MET A 178 19.28 1.86 6.59
CA MET A 178 18.93 1.36 7.93
C MET A 178 19.46 -0.04 8.25
N PRO A 179 19.49 -1.00 7.31
CA PRO A 179 20.18 -2.29 7.53
C PRO A 179 21.66 -2.11 7.91
N LEU A 180 22.36 -1.15 7.30
CA LEU A 180 23.78 -0.88 7.60
C LEU A 180 23.96 -0.40 9.04
N ILE A 181 23.04 0.42 9.54
CA ILE A 181 23.07 0.97 10.90
C ILE A 181 22.75 -0.13 11.91
N PHE A 182 21.67 -0.87 11.67
CA PHE A 182 21.25 -1.98 12.54
C PHE A 182 22.34 -3.05 12.63
N ASN A 183 23.00 -3.38 11.53
CA ASN A 183 24.10 -4.35 11.53
C ASN A 183 25.33 -3.91 12.37
N ARG A 184 25.46 -2.62 12.73
CA ARG A 184 26.58 -2.14 13.58
C ARG A 184 26.42 -2.52 15.04
N PHE A 185 25.20 -2.70 15.54
CA PHE A 185 24.96 -2.90 16.97
C PHE A 185 24.02 -4.06 17.30
N LEU A 186 23.27 -4.58 16.33
CA LEU A 186 22.57 -5.85 16.47
C LEU A 186 23.62 -6.96 16.28
N LYS A 187 24.18 -7.44 17.39
CA LYS A 187 25.04 -8.63 17.38
C LYS A 187 24.23 -9.87 16.96
N PRO A 188 24.84 -10.86 16.28
CA PRO A 188 24.23 -12.16 16.02
C PRO A 188 23.66 -12.81 17.29
#